data_AF-K2DCZ4-F1
#
_entry.id   AF-K2DCZ4-F1
#
_cell.length_a   1.000
_cell.length_b   1.000
_cell.length_c   1.000
_cell.angle_alpha   90.00
_cell.angle_beta   90.00
_cell.angle_gamma   90.00
#
_symmetry.space_group_name_H-M   'P 1'
#
loop_
_entity.id
_entity.type
_entity.pdbx_description
1 polymer ?
#
loop_
_entity_poly.entity_id
_entity_poly.type
_entity_poly.pdbx_seq_one_letter_code
_entity_poly.pdbx_strand_id
1 'polypeptide(L)' 'MTPGSFITFEGPEGSGKTTQIALLRDFLASRGLEVVTTREPGGTSAGDRIRSVL' A
#
# COMPACT_ATOMS: atom_id res chain seq x y z
N MET A 1 12.55 11.24 -17.50
CA MET A 1 11.56 10.68 -16.55
C MET A 1 12.14 10.81 -15.16
N THR A 2 11.40 11.37 -14.22
CA THR A 2 11.85 11.44 -12.81
C THR A 2 11.60 10.09 -12.15
N PRO A 3 12.56 9.51 -11.41
CA PRO A 3 12.34 8.25 -10.70
C PRO A 3 11.20 8.36 -9.68
N GLY A 4 10.36 7.32 -9.60
CA GLY A 4 9.38 7.18 -8.53
C GLY A 4 10.00 6.71 -7.21
N SER A 5 9.20 6.69 -6.14
CA SER A 5 9.59 6.10 -4.84
C SER A 5 8.75 4.86 -4.55
N PHE A 6 9.38 3.81 -4.05
CA PHE A 6 8.68 2.61 -3.57
C PHE A 6 8.85 2.51 -2.05
N ILE A 7 7.72 2.55 -1.33
CA ILE A 7 7.67 2.63 0.14
C ILE A 7 6.87 1.42 0.65
N THR A 8 7.43 0.67 1.59
CA THR A 8 6.77 -0.46 2.26
C THR A 8 6.43 -0.11 3.71
N PHE A 9 5.40 -0.75 4.25
CA PHE A 9 5.00 -0.64 5.65
C PHE A 9 5.01 -2.02 6.29
N GLU A 10 5.94 -2.23 7.23
CA GLU A 10 6.13 -3.51 7.92
C GLU A 10 5.79 -3.41 9.42
N GLY A 11 5.43 -4.54 10.02
CA GLY A 11 5.12 -4.61 11.45
C GLY A 11 4.12 -5.71 11.81
N PRO A 12 3.92 -5.97 13.13
CA PRO A 12 3.05 -7.04 13.59
C PRO A 12 1.57 -6.79 13.27
N GLU A 13 0.73 -7.83 13.41
CA GLU A 13 -0.72 -7.67 13.31
C GLU A 13 -1.23 -6.63 14.31
N GLY A 14 -2.21 -5.82 13.90
CA GLY A 14 -2.73 -4.73 14.73
C GLY A 14 -1.83 -3.49 14.84
N SER A 15 -0.62 -3.46 14.26
CA SER A 15 0.29 -2.29 14.36
C SER A 15 -0.17 -1.03 13.61
N GLY A 16 -1.32 -1.08 12.92
CA GLY A 16 -1.88 0.08 12.21
C GLY A 16 -1.34 0.33 10.80
N LYS A 17 -0.62 -0.62 10.18
CA LYS A 17 -0.08 -0.50 8.80
C LYS A 17 -1.10 0.02 7.80
N THR A 18 -2.29 -0.60 7.76
CA THR A 18 -3.35 -0.21 6.81
C THR A 18 -3.80 1.24 7.02
N THR A 19 -3.92 1.68 8.28
CA THR A 19 -4.25 3.07 8.61
C THR A 19 -3.16 4.02 8.14
N GLN A 20 -1.89 3.69 8.41
CA GLN A 20 -0.76 4.55 8.04
C GLN A 20 -0.57 4.65 6.52
N ILE A 21 -0.80 3.57 5.76
CA ILE A 21 -0.80 3.58 4.30
C ILE A 21 -1.85 4.56 3.76
N ALA A 22 -3.08 4.53 4.30
CA ALA A 22 -4.16 5.41 3.87
C ALA A 22 -3.84 6.88 4.17
N LEU A 23 -3.32 7.17 5.38
CA LEU A 23 -2.92 8.53 5.79
C LEU A 23 -1.78 9.07 4.92
N LEU A 24 -0.76 8.26 4.63
CA LEU A 24 0.35 8.67 3.77
C LEU A 24 -0.12 8.93 2.34
N ARG A 25 -0.99 8.06 1.81
CA ARG A 25 -1.59 8.25 0.47
C ARG A 25 -2.31 9.59 0.40
N ASP A 26 -3.19 9.88 1.35
CA ASP A 26 -4.00 11.11 1.33
C ASP A 26 -3.13 12.36 1.47
N PHE A 27 -2.13 12.30 2.33
CA PHE A 27 -1.14 13.36 2.50
C PHE A 27 -0.35 13.64 1.21
N LEU A 28 0.19 12.61 0.55
CA LEU A 28 0.95 12.78 -0.70
C LEU A 28 0.04 13.23 -1.85
N ALA A 29 -1.17 12.68 -1.95
CA ALA A 29 -2.16 13.10 -2.94
C ALA A 29 -2.56 14.58 -2.74
N SER A 30 -2.73 15.04 -1.49
CA SER A 30 -3.01 16.46 -1.19
C SER A 30 -1.89 17.42 -1.61
N ARG A 31 -0.68 16.91 -1.88
CA ARG A 31 0.47 17.66 -2.41
C ARG A 31 0.60 17.57 -3.93
N GLY A 32 -0.38 16.98 -4.62
CA GLY A 32 -0.39 16.83 -6.07
C GLY A 32 0.51 15.70 -6.58
N LEU A 33 0.91 14.76 -5.72
CA LEU A 33 1.69 13.59 -6.11
C LEU A 33 0.77 12.44 -6.55
N GLU A 34 1.16 11.76 -7.62
CA GLU A 34 0.54 10.49 -8.00
C GLU A 34 0.95 9.41 -6.99
N VAL A 35 -0.02 8.70 -6.43
CA VAL A 35 0.22 7.65 -5.43
C VAL A 35 -0.57 6.41 -5.80
N VAL A 36 0.13 5.28 -5.88
CA VAL A 36 -0.46 3.96 -6.04
C VAL A 36 -0.21 3.16 -4.77
N THR A 37 -1.28 2.64 -4.17
CA THR A 37 -1.19 1.76 -3.01
C THR A 37 -1.43 0.31 -3.42
N THR A 38 -0.59 -0.60 -2.92
CA THR A 38 -0.78 -2.05 -3.06
C THR A 38 -0.59 -2.74 -1.70
N ARG A 39 -0.91 -4.02 -1.61
CA ARG A 39 -0.74 -4.86 -0.41
C ARG A 39 -0.38 -6.28 -0.79
N GLU A 40 0.31 -6.98 0.10
CA GLU A 40 0.63 -8.40 -0.07
C GLU A 40 0.17 -9.23 1.14
N PRO A 41 -0.29 -10.48 0.95
CA PRO A 41 -0.74 -11.02 -0.34
C PRO A 41 -1.98 -10.26 -0.84
N GLY A 42 -2.02 -9.99 -2.15
CA GLY A 42 -3.08 -9.21 -2.80
C GLY A 42 -2.52 -8.30 -3.90
N GLY A 43 -3.34 -7.35 -4.37
CA GLY A 43 -2.90 -6.30 -5.30
C GLY A 43 -2.82 -6.73 -6.78
N THR A 44 -3.09 -8.00 -7.06
CA THR A 44 -3.29 -8.56 -8.40
C THR A 44 -4.41 -9.60 -8.34
N SER A 45 -5.03 -9.94 -9.47
CA SER A 45 -6.05 -10.99 -9.53
C SER A 45 -5.53 -12.34 -8.99
N ALA A 46 -4.28 -12.69 -9.28
CA ALA A 46 -3.64 -13.89 -8.73
C ALA A 46 -3.35 -13.76 -7.23
N GLY A 47 -2.81 -12.62 -6.79
CA GLY A 47 -2.50 -12.36 -5.38
C GLY A 47 -3.74 -12.34 -4.49
N ASP A 48 -4.86 -11.80 -4.98
CA ASP A 48 -6.13 -11.77 -4.24
C ASP A 48 -6.74 -13.18 -4.12
N ARG A 49 -6.55 -14.05 -5.12
CA ARG A 49 -6.92 -15.48 -5.01
C ARG A 49 -6.08 -16.20 -3.96
N ILE A 50 -4.78 -15.96 -3.91
CA ILE A 50 -3.89 -16.52 -2.87
C ILE A 50 -4.33 -16.02 -1.49
N ARG A 51 -4.67 -14.74 -1.36
CA ARG A 51 -5.15 -14.18 -0.08
C ARG A 51 -6.42 -14.86 0.41
N SER A 52 -7.34 -15.24 -0.48
CA SER A 52 -8.63 -15.82 -0.09
C SER A 52 -8.55 -17.18 0.63
N VAL A 53 -7.38 -17.85 0.59
CA VAL A 53 -7.15 -19.15 1.22
C VAL A 53 -6.26 -19.08 2.47
N LEU A 54 -5.85 -17.87 2.88
CA LEU A 54 -5.07 -17.58 4.08
C LEU A 54 -5.99 -16.99 5.16
#